data_AF-A0A0B1RUU4-F1
#
_entry.id   AF-A0A0B1RUU4-F1
#
_cell.length_a   1.000
_cell.length_b   1.000
_cell.length_c   1.000
_cell.angle_alpha   90.00
_cell.angle_beta   90.00
_cell.angle_gamma   90.00
#
_symmetry.space_group_name_H-M   'P 1'
#
loop_
_entity.id
_entity.type
_entity.pdbx_description
1 polymer ?
#
loop_
_entity_poly.entity_id
_entity_poly.type
_entity_poly.pdbx_seq_one_letter_code
_entity_poly.pdbx_strand_id
1 'polypeptide(L)'
;MTLPYKVWIKRMRSLFLKSIYVQAEKEHAEIKEAEERRIKRQERKVREDFTKFLQELHKKGELTSMSLWSSLYPVISSDPRFDAMLTQDGSTPLDLFKFYVEDLKEQYGQDRRVIKDILNDQKKVVQVDTTYEEFSKWVTSAEKGMLVDHGNMKLCYNSLVEKAESKEREAEREEARKKRRQESEFRHLLRAQQPVVDANTEWSAVRGKIEKEKAFLVIESEELRIKYFEEYKRSLSEACTHHHSVS
;
A
#
# COMPACT_ATOMS: atom_id res chain seq x y z
N MET A 1 5.55 -86.83 -47.62
CA MET A 1 5.59 -86.48 -46.18
C MET A 1 6.36 -85.16 -45.97
N THR A 2 5.72 -83.98 -45.96
CA THR A 2 6.42 -82.69 -45.66
C THR A 2 5.53 -81.56 -45.07
N LEU A 3 4.22 -81.76 -44.87
CA LEU A 3 3.31 -80.71 -44.38
C LEU A 3 3.42 -80.30 -42.88
N PRO A 4 3.70 -81.19 -41.90
CA PRO A 4 3.63 -80.80 -40.49
C PRO A 4 4.74 -79.82 -40.05
N TYR A 5 5.94 -79.94 -40.65
CA TYR A 5 7.08 -79.08 -40.31
C TYR A 5 6.87 -77.63 -40.78
N LYS A 6 6.25 -77.43 -41.95
CA LYS A 6 5.93 -76.10 -42.48
C LYS A 6 4.89 -75.36 -41.62
N VAL A 7 3.89 -76.08 -41.11
CA VAL A 7 2.88 -75.52 -40.20
C VAL A 7 3.50 -75.15 -38.85
N TRP A 8 4.38 -76.01 -38.32
CA TRP A 8 5.08 -75.76 -37.07
C TRP A 8 6.04 -74.55 -37.16
N ILE A 9 6.81 -74.44 -38.25
CA ILE A 9 7.66 -73.27 -38.52
C ILE A 9 6.83 -72.00 -38.66
N LYS A 10 5.68 -72.03 -39.36
CA LYS A 10 4.80 -70.87 -39.52
C LYS A 10 4.23 -70.42 -38.16
N ARG A 11 3.86 -71.36 -37.30
CA ARG A 11 3.37 -71.09 -35.93
C ARG A 11 4.47 -70.54 -35.04
N MET A 12 5.67 -71.11 -35.06
CA MET A 12 6.83 -70.57 -34.32
C MET A 12 7.22 -69.17 -34.80
N ARG A 13 7.27 -68.93 -36.12
CA ARG A 13 7.49 -67.59 -36.67
C ARG A 13 6.40 -66.60 -36.23
N SER A 14 5.13 -67.02 -36.22
CA SER A 14 4.03 -66.19 -35.75
C SER A 14 4.13 -65.85 -34.26
N LEU A 15 4.47 -66.83 -33.41
CA LEU A 15 4.69 -66.61 -31.98
C LEU A 15 5.90 -65.72 -31.72
N PHE A 16 6.99 -65.92 -32.46
CA PHE A 16 8.18 -65.09 -32.38
C PHE A 16 7.92 -63.65 -32.82
N LEU A 17 7.23 -63.44 -33.95
CA LEU A 17 6.82 -62.12 -34.40
C LEU A 17 5.87 -61.42 -33.41
N LYS A 18 4.92 -62.16 -32.82
CA LYS A 18 4.04 -61.62 -31.78
C LYS A 18 4.82 -61.22 -30.53
N SER A 19 5.81 -62.03 -30.12
CA SER A 19 6.70 -61.72 -29.01
C SER A 19 7.55 -60.48 -29.27
N ILE A 20 8.11 -60.34 -30.48
CA ILE A 20 8.87 -59.15 -30.89
C ILE A 20 7.98 -57.91 -30.86
N TYR A 21 6.75 -58.01 -31.39
CA TYR A 21 5.82 -56.89 -31.42
C TYR A 21 5.45 -56.41 -30.01
N VAL A 22 5.07 -57.33 -29.11
CA VAL A 22 4.74 -57.01 -27.71
C VAL A 22 5.94 -56.39 -26.99
N GLN A 23 7.14 -56.90 -27.23
CA GLN A 23 8.37 -56.34 -26.65
C GLN A 23 8.61 -54.91 -27.15
N ALA A 24 8.46 -54.65 -28.45
CA ALA A 24 8.61 -53.33 -29.04
C ALA A 24 7.54 -52.33 -28.55
N GLU A 25 6.29 -52.77 -28.38
CA GLU A 25 5.23 -51.93 -27.79
C GLU A 25 5.55 -51.54 -26.34
N LYS A 26 6.05 -52.49 -25.55
CA LYS A 26 6.47 -52.24 -24.16
C LYS A 26 7.63 -51.25 -24.10
N GLU A 27 8.67 -51.45 -24.91
CA GLU A 27 9.81 -50.53 -24.99
C GLU A 27 9.39 -49.12 -25.44
N HIS A 28 8.51 -49.01 -26.44
CA HIS A 28 7.96 -47.73 -26.88
C HIS A 28 7.16 -47.02 -25.78
N ALA A 29 6.34 -47.76 -25.03
CA ALA A 29 5.61 -47.23 -23.88
C ALA A 29 6.56 -46.74 -22.78
N GLU A 30 7.59 -47.51 -22.44
CA GLU A 30 8.60 -47.14 -21.44
C GLU A 30 9.38 -45.88 -21.85
N ILE A 31 9.74 -45.74 -23.14
CA ILE A 31 10.40 -44.54 -23.68
C ILE A 31 9.47 -43.33 -23.58
N LYS A 32 8.20 -43.48 -23.97
CA LYS A 32 7.21 -42.39 -23.88
C LYS A 32 6.98 -41.94 -22.44
N GLU A 33 6.82 -42.88 -21.51
CA GLU A 33 6.68 -42.57 -20.07
C GLU A 33 7.94 -41.93 -19.47
N ALA A 34 9.13 -42.34 -19.91
CA ALA A 34 10.39 -41.71 -19.50
C ALA A 34 10.48 -40.26 -20.02
N GLU A 35 10.06 -40.02 -21.27
CA GLU A 35 10.04 -38.70 -21.88
C GLU A 35 9.04 -37.76 -21.17
N GLU A 36 7.80 -38.21 -20.94
CA GLU A 36 6.79 -37.44 -20.21
C GLU A 36 7.26 -37.08 -18.79
N ARG A 37 7.95 -38.02 -18.10
CA ARG A 37 8.56 -37.74 -16.79
C ARG A 37 9.69 -36.72 -16.89
N ARG A 38 10.50 -36.77 -17.94
CA ARG A 38 11.58 -35.81 -18.17
C ARG A 38 11.02 -34.41 -18.40
N ILE A 39 10.01 -34.27 -19.25
CA ILE A 39 9.31 -33.01 -19.52
C ILE A 39 8.76 -32.44 -18.21
N LYS A 40 7.93 -33.19 -17.48
CA LYS A 40 7.35 -32.71 -16.19
C LYS A 40 8.40 -32.25 -15.17
N ARG A 41 9.55 -32.92 -15.11
CA ARG A 41 10.66 -32.49 -14.23
C ARG A 41 11.28 -31.17 -14.69
N GLN A 42 11.48 -31.02 -16.00
CA GLN A 42 11.98 -29.78 -16.57
C GLN A 42 10.99 -28.63 -16.32
N GLU A 43 9.69 -28.87 -16.51
CA GLU A 43 8.67 -27.85 -16.27
C GLU A 43 8.61 -27.39 -14.82
N ARG A 44 8.73 -28.33 -13.89
CA ARG A 44 8.83 -28.01 -12.46
C ARG A 44 10.06 -27.15 -12.17
N LYS A 45 11.21 -27.49 -12.75
CA LYS A 45 12.45 -26.74 -12.55
C LYS A 45 12.34 -25.30 -13.08
N VAL A 46 11.74 -25.11 -14.26
CA VAL A 46 11.50 -23.78 -14.84
C VAL A 46 10.63 -22.93 -13.91
N ARG A 47 9.55 -23.50 -13.36
CA ARG A 47 8.70 -22.82 -12.37
C ARG A 47 9.46 -22.46 -11.09
N GLU A 48 10.24 -23.40 -10.54
CA GLU A 48 11.05 -23.15 -9.35
C GLU A 48 12.09 -22.04 -9.58
N ASP A 49 12.72 -21.99 -10.76
CA ASP A 49 13.69 -20.96 -11.10
C ASP A 49 13.03 -19.58 -11.27
N PHE A 50 11.82 -19.51 -11.82
CA PHE A 50 11.02 -18.28 -11.86
C PHE A 50 10.58 -17.83 -10.45
N THR A 51 10.19 -18.75 -9.56
CA THR A 51 9.89 -18.40 -8.17
C THR A 51 11.13 -17.85 -7.44
N LYS A 52 12.32 -18.42 -7.66
CA LYS A 52 13.58 -17.87 -7.11
C LYS A 52 13.86 -16.46 -7.61
N PHE A 53 13.56 -16.17 -8.88
CA PHE A 53 13.67 -14.82 -9.41
C PHE A 53 12.79 -13.82 -8.64
N LEU A 54 11.53 -14.17 -8.38
CA LEU A 54 10.65 -13.32 -7.55
C LEU A 54 11.22 -13.12 -6.13
N GLN A 55 11.79 -14.16 -5.54
CA GLN A 55 12.48 -14.06 -4.24
C GLN A 55 13.69 -13.13 -4.29
N GLU A 56 14.48 -13.14 -5.36
CA GLU A 56 15.59 -12.21 -5.56
C GLU A 56 15.11 -10.76 -5.66
N LEU A 57 14.06 -10.50 -6.44
CA LEU A 57 13.44 -9.17 -6.53
C LEU A 57 12.94 -8.69 -5.17
N HIS A 58 12.34 -9.59 -4.38
CA HIS A 58 11.87 -9.27 -3.03
C HIS A 58 13.03 -8.92 -2.09
N LYS A 59 14.11 -9.72 -2.10
CA LYS A 59 15.31 -9.45 -1.28
C LYS A 59 15.99 -8.13 -1.63
N LYS A 60 15.90 -7.67 -2.89
CA LYS A 60 16.38 -6.36 -3.33
C LYS A 60 15.45 -5.20 -2.96
N GLY A 61 14.24 -5.50 -2.47
CA GLY A 61 13.21 -4.49 -2.20
C GLY A 61 12.47 -3.99 -3.44
N GLU A 62 12.68 -4.61 -4.61
CA GLU A 62 12.02 -4.25 -5.88
C GLU A 62 10.59 -4.82 -5.95
N LEU A 63 10.39 -6.00 -5.34
CA LEU A 63 9.09 -6.65 -5.20
C LEU A 63 8.62 -6.57 -3.75
N THR A 64 7.39 -6.10 -3.51
CA THR A 64 6.76 -6.01 -2.19
C THR A 64 5.31 -6.48 -2.26
N SER A 65 4.62 -6.58 -1.12
CA SER A 65 3.19 -6.90 -1.06
C SER A 65 2.29 -5.89 -1.80
N MET A 66 2.81 -4.69 -2.09
CA MET A 66 2.09 -3.61 -2.78
C MET A 66 2.46 -3.49 -4.27
N SER A 67 3.43 -4.27 -4.75
CA SER A 67 3.88 -4.19 -6.13
C SER A 67 2.82 -4.67 -7.11
N LEU A 68 2.71 -3.98 -8.24
CA LEU A 68 1.81 -4.33 -9.34
C LEU A 68 2.57 -5.10 -10.43
N TRP A 69 1.90 -6.03 -11.11
CA TRP A 69 2.49 -6.72 -12.25
C TRP A 69 2.95 -5.74 -13.32
N SER A 70 2.13 -4.74 -13.64
CA SER A 70 2.45 -3.72 -14.66
C SER A 70 3.71 -2.93 -14.34
N SER A 71 3.98 -2.63 -13.07
CA SER A 71 5.18 -1.89 -12.67
C SER A 71 6.45 -2.73 -12.76
N LEU A 72 6.35 -4.04 -12.52
CA LEU A 72 7.51 -4.94 -12.54
C LEU A 72 7.70 -5.67 -13.86
N TYR A 73 6.70 -5.62 -14.76
CA TYR A 73 6.77 -6.27 -16.06
C TYR A 73 8.06 -5.94 -16.84
N PRO A 74 8.55 -4.67 -16.92
CA PRO A 74 9.78 -4.38 -17.66
C PRO A 74 11.02 -5.11 -17.11
N VAL A 75 11.10 -5.27 -15.80
CA VAL A 75 12.18 -6.01 -15.13
C VAL A 75 11.99 -7.51 -15.36
N ILE A 76 10.76 -7.99 -15.21
CA ILE A 76 10.42 -9.41 -15.32
C ILE A 76 10.61 -9.93 -16.74
N SER A 77 10.10 -9.22 -17.75
CA SER A 77 10.16 -9.63 -19.15
C SER A 77 11.57 -9.59 -19.74
N SER A 78 12.51 -8.95 -19.05
CA SER A 78 13.92 -8.86 -19.46
C SER A 78 14.76 -10.02 -18.90
N ASP A 79 14.24 -10.79 -17.93
CA ASP A 79 14.96 -11.92 -17.33
C ASP A 79 14.74 -13.20 -18.15
N PRO A 80 15.78 -13.96 -18.52
CA PRO A 80 15.65 -15.18 -19.32
C PRO A 80 14.73 -16.26 -18.69
N ARG A 81 14.54 -16.23 -17.36
CA ARG A 81 13.64 -17.16 -16.66
C ARG A 81 12.17 -16.89 -16.99
N PHE A 82 11.81 -15.67 -17.41
CA PHE A 82 10.48 -15.35 -17.92
C PHE A 82 10.23 -16.01 -19.28
N ASP A 83 11.17 -15.88 -20.22
CA ASP A 83 11.03 -16.50 -21.55
C ASP A 83 10.91 -18.02 -21.46
N ALA A 84 11.66 -18.65 -20.56
CA ALA A 84 11.58 -20.08 -20.30
C ALA A 84 10.16 -20.52 -19.88
N MET A 85 9.46 -19.70 -19.09
CA MET A 85 8.08 -19.96 -18.66
C MET A 85 7.05 -19.86 -19.79
N LEU A 86 7.31 -19.10 -20.85
CA LEU A 86 6.35 -18.92 -21.96
C LEU A 86 6.14 -20.20 -22.77
N THR A 87 7.05 -21.18 -22.64
CA THR A 87 7.01 -22.46 -23.35
C THR A 87 6.33 -23.58 -22.56
N GLN A 88 5.81 -23.26 -21.37
CA GLN A 88 5.34 -24.23 -20.38
C GLN A 88 3.82 -24.23 -20.29
N ASP A 89 3.23 -25.41 -20.13
CA ASP A 89 1.80 -25.54 -19.81
C ASP A 89 1.55 -25.34 -18.30
N GLY A 90 0.36 -24.85 -17.94
CA GLY A 90 -0.08 -24.68 -16.54
C GLY A 90 0.01 -23.24 -16.03
N SER A 91 0.54 -23.05 -14.81
CA SER A 91 0.59 -21.72 -14.16
C SER A 91 1.47 -20.76 -14.96
N THR A 92 0.89 -19.62 -15.34
CA THR A 92 1.59 -18.57 -16.07
C THR A 92 2.56 -17.80 -15.17
N PRO A 93 3.52 -17.03 -15.73
CA PRO A 93 4.33 -16.09 -14.95
C PRO A 93 3.49 -15.14 -14.08
N LEU A 94 2.36 -14.67 -14.60
CA LEU A 94 1.45 -13.79 -13.87
C LEU A 94 0.78 -14.51 -12.69
N ASP A 95 0.43 -15.79 -12.84
CA ASP A 95 -0.14 -16.58 -11.75
C ASP A 95 0.89 -16.76 -10.63
N LEU A 96 2.13 -17.15 -10.96
CA LEU A 96 3.20 -17.29 -9.99
C LEU A 96 3.51 -15.97 -9.27
N PHE A 97 3.50 -14.86 -10.00
CA PHE A 97 3.63 -13.52 -9.41
C PHE A 97 2.49 -13.22 -8.44
N LYS A 98 1.24 -13.47 -8.84
CA LYS A 98 0.07 -13.23 -7.98
C LYS A 98 0.15 -14.06 -6.72
N PHE A 99 0.44 -15.36 -6.82
CA PHE A 99 0.58 -16.23 -5.65
C PHE A 99 1.67 -15.70 -4.70
N TYR A 100 2.84 -15.36 -5.25
CA TYR A 100 3.92 -14.82 -4.44
C TYR A 100 3.56 -13.49 -3.75
N VAL A 101 2.88 -12.58 -4.45
CA VAL A 101 2.43 -11.30 -3.87
C VAL A 101 1.35 -11.51 -2.80
N GLU A 102 0.44 -12.48 -2.98
CA GLU A 102 -0.53 -12.82 -1.93
C GLU A 102 0.16 -13.36 -0.68
N ASP A 103 1.17 -14.23 -0.81
CA ASP A 103 1.98 -14.70 0.32
C ASP A 103 2.68 -13.53 1.03
N LEU A 104 3.22 -12.55 0.27
CA LEU A 104 3.80 -11.33 0.85
C LEU A 104 2.78 -10.48 1.58
N LYS A 105 1.54 -10.37 1.07
CA LYS A 105 0.47 -9.63 1.75
C LYS A 105 0.04 -10.29 3.05
N GLU A 106 -0.06 -11.63 3.04
CA GLU A 106 -0.37 -12.37 4.25
C GLU A 106 0.71 -12.15 5.31
N GLN A 107 1.98 -12.28 4.93
CA GLN A 107 3.09 -12.05 5.86
C GLN A 107 3.13 -10.60 6.36
N TYR A 108 2.98 -9.61 5.46
CA TYR A 108 2.90 -8.21 5.87
C TYR A 108 1.75 -7.96 6.86
N GLY A 109 0.60 -8.62 6.67
CA GLY A 109 -0.53 -8.55 7.59
C GLY A 109 -0.21 -9.12 8.98
N GLN A 110 0.53 -10.22 9.05
CA GLN A 110 1.01 -10.82 10.30
C GLN A 110 2.04 -9.91 10.99
N ASP A 111 3.09 -9.50 10.28
CA ASP A 111 4.13 -8.59 10.78
C ASP A 111 3.56 -7.27 11.28
N ARG A 112 2.64 -6.66 10.52
CA ARG A 112 1.98 -5.41 10.91
C ARG A 112 1.18 -5.55 12.20
N ARG A 113 0.56 -6.71 12.45
CA ARG A 113 -0.12 -6.97 13.72
C ARG A 113 0.88 -7.04 14.87
N VAL A 114 1.95 -7.81 14.70
CA VAL A 114 3.03 -7.91 15.70
C VAL A 114 3.61 -6.54 16.04
N ILE A 115 3.95 -5.72 15.04
CA ILE A 115 4.44 -4.36 15.23
C ILE A 115 3.45 -3.53 16.06
N LYS A 116 2.16 -3.52 15.68
CA LYS A 116 1.15 -2.73 16.39
C LYS A 116 0.97 -3.17 17.83
N ASP A 117 0.97 -4.47 18.08
CA ASP A 117 0.83 -5.02 19.43
C ASP A 117 2.02 -4.59 20.30
N ILE A 118 3.25 -4.69 19.78
CA ILE A 118 4.46 -4.24 20.48
C ILE A 118 4.38 -2.73 20.81
N LEU A 119 4.00 -1.90 19.85
CA LEU A 119 3.88 -0.45 20.08
C LEU A 119 2.81 -0.13 21.13
N ASN A 120 1.67 -0.82 21.09
CA ASN A 120 0.59 -0.64 22.06
C ASN A 120 1.01 -1.06 23.47
N ASP A 121 1.68 -2.21 23.63
CA ASP A 121 2.17 -2.70 24.91
C ASP A 121 3.19 -1.73 25.53
N GLN A 122 4.03 -1.13 24.71
CA GLN A 122 5.01 -0.12 25.13
C GLN A 122 4.44 1.29 25.24
N LYS A 123 3.15 1.49 24.90
CA LYS A 123 2.48 2.79 24.81
C LYS A 123 3.23 3.79 23.92
N LYS A 124 3.83 3.30 22.84
CA LYS A 124 4.53 4.10 21.83
C LYS A 124 3.58 4.48 20.71
N VAL A 125 3.67 5.75 20.28
CA VAL A 125 2.89 6.28 19.16
C VAL A 125 3.86 6.92 18.19
N VAL A 126 3.78 6.52 16.93
CA VAL A 126 4.56 7.13 15.85
C VAL A 126 4.03 8.54 15.59
N GLN A 127 4.92 9.52 15.66
CA GLN A 127 4.70 10.92 15.35
C GLN A 127 5.43 11.28 14.05
N VAL A 128 5.21 12.49 13.53
CA VAL A 128 5.82 12.97 12.28
C VAL A 128 7.34 13.05 12.37
N ASP A 129 7.88 13.33 13.56
CA ASP A 129 9.31 13.44 13.84
C ASP A 129 9.95 12.12 14.30
N THR A 130 9.16 11.05 14.46
CA THR A 130 9.69 9.74 14.83
C THR A 130 10.56 9.20 13.71
N THR A 131 11.82 8.89 14.02
CA THR A 131 12.78 8.34 13.05
C THR A 131 12.60 6.84 12.85
N TYR A 132 13.09 6.31 11.73
CA TYR A 132 13.05 4.86 11.48
C TYR A 132 13.92 4.09 12.47
N GLU A 133 15.06 4.64 12.87
CA GLU A 133 15.98 4.05 13.83
C GLU A 133 15.33 3.91 15.20
N GLU A 134 14.59 4.93 15.64
CA GLU A 134 13.84 4.89 16.89
C GLU A 134 12.69 3.87 16.83
N PHE A 135 11.90 3.91 15.77
CA PHE A 135 10.83 2.93 15.54
C PHE A 135 11.34 1.49 15.52
N SER A 136 12.44 1.24 14.80
CA SER A 136 13.07 -0.07 14.71
C SER A 136 13.54 -0.56 16.08
N LYS A 137 14.11 0.32 16.91
CA LYS A 137 14.47 -0.01 18.30
C LYS A 137 13.24 -0.37 19.15
N TRP A 138 12.13 0.34 18.99
CA TRP A 138 10.89 -0.01 19.71
C TRP A 138 10.41 -1.41 19.31
N VAL A 139 10.36 -1.71 18.02
CA VAL A 139 9.90 -3.03 17.54
C VAL A 139 10.85 -4.14 17.98
N THR A 140 12.15 -3.97 17.76
CA THR A 140 13.17 -5.01 18.03
C THR A 140 13.49 -5.20 19.52
N SER A 141 12.97 -4.34 20.40
CA SER A 141 13.06 -4.56 21.85
C SER A 141 12.25 -5.76 22.35
N ALA A 142 11.31 -6.27 21.56
CA ALA A 142 10.57 -7.49 21.82
C ALA A 142 11.07 -8.64 20.93
N GLU A 143 11.14 -9.85 21.48
CA GLU A 143 11.60 -11.04 20.74
C GLU A 143 10.80 -11.28 19.45
N LYS A 144 9.48 -11.15 19.52
CA LYS A 144 8.59 -11.26 18.35
C LYS A 144 8.91 -10.21 17.28
N GLY A 145 9.37 -9.03 17.68
CA GLY A 145 9.73 -7.96 16.76
C GLY A 145 11.06 -8.19 16.04
N MET A 146 11.95 -9.02 16.60
CA MET A 146 13.19 -9.42 15.91
C MET A 146 12.94 -10.38 14.74
N LEU A 147 11.79 -11.07 14.73
CA LEU A 147 11.40 -12.01 13.67
C LEU A 147 10.66 -11.32 12.51
N VAL A 148 10.28 -10.06 12.67
CA VAL A 148 9.58 -9.28 11.65
C VAL A 148 10.51 -9.00 10.48
N ASP A 149 10.02 -9.17 9.25
CA ASP A 149 10.78 -8.83 8.06
C ASP A 149 11.15 -7.33 8.02
N HIS A 150 12.40 -7.02 7.70
CA HIS A 150 12.90 -5.63 7.69
C HIS A 150 12.20 -4.75 6.65
N GLY A 151 11.84 -5.31 5.49
CA GLY A 151 11.06 -4.62 4.47
C GLY A 151 9.66 -4.29 4.96
N ASN A 152 8.99 -5.26 5.58
CA ASN A 152 7.67 -5.07 6.20
C ASN A 152 7.70 -4.07 7.35
N MET A 153 8.76 -4.09 8.17
CA MET A 153 8.99 -3.10 9.23
C MET A 153 9.08 -1.68 8.65
N LYS A 154 9.83 -1.51 7.55
CA LYS A 154 9.94 -0.22 6.86
C LYS A 154 8.64 0.24 6.22
N LEU A 155 7.90 -0.66 5.56
CA LEU A 155 6.59 -0.37 4.99
C LEU A 155 5.58 0.05 6.07
N CYS A 156 5.54 -0.66 7.20
CA CYS A 156 4.66 -0.32 8.30
C CYS A 156 5.02 1.04 8.92
N TYR A 157 6.31 1.34 9.10
CA TYR A 157 6.79 2.64 9.56
C TYR A 157 6.31 3.77 8.65
N ASN A 158 6.57 3.67 7.34
CA ASN A 158 6.16 4.71 6.37
C ASN A 158 4.64 4.96 6.44
N SER A 159 3.84 3.89 6.51
CA SER A 159 2.38 4.00 6.63
C SER A 159 1.93 4.67 7.94
N LEU A 160 2.64 4.46 9.04
CA LEU A 160 2.33 5.08 10.32
C LEU A 160 2.71 6.56 10.37
N VAL A 161 3.85 6.93 9.78
CA VAL A 161 4.27 8.33 9.64
C VAL A 161 3.30 9.10 8.74
N GLU A 162 2.94 8.56 7.58
CA GLU A 162 1.95 9.17 6.68
C GLU A 162 0.60 9.39 7.39
N LYS A 163 0.18 8.43 8.23
CA LYS A 163 -1.02 8.57 9.05
C LYS A 163 -0.88 9.69 10.08
N ALA A 164 0.28 9.85 10.72
CA ALA A 164 0.55 10.93 11.65
C ALA A 164 0.49 12.30 10.95
N GLU A 165 1.13 12.44 9.79
CA GLU A 165 1.11 13.65 8.97
C GLU A 165 -0.29 14.01 8.49
N SER A 166 -1.07 13.02 8.05
CA SER A 166 -2.45 13.24 7.65
C SER A 166 -3.30 13.79 8.80
N LYS A 167 -3.13 13.23 10.01
CA LYS A 167 -3.88 13.65 11.20
C LYS A 167 -3.50 15.06 11.63
N GLU A 168 -2.22 15.43 11.60
CA GLU A 168 -1.78 16.78 11.94
C GLU A 168 -2.31 17.81 10.94
N ARG A 169 -2.22 17.52 9.63
CA ARG A 169 -2.78 18.39 8.59
C ARG A 169 -4.30 18.55 8.71
N GLU A 170 -5.01 17.48 9.08
CA GLU A 170 -6.45 17.55 9.31
C GLU A 170 -6.78 18.42 10.53
N ALA A 171 -6.07 18.24 11.65
CA ALA A 171 -6.24 19.05 12.85
C ALA A 171 -5.99 20.55 12.59
N GLU A 172 -4.92 20.88 11.85
CA GLU A 172 -4.61 22.27 11.48
C GLU A 172 -5.73 22.87 10.61
N ARG A 173 -6.25 22.11 9.64
CA ARG A 173 -7.37 22.55 8.79
C ARG A 173 -8.65 22.75 9.60
N GLU A 174 -8.94 21.87 10.55
CA GLU A 174 -10.09 22.00 11.43
C GLU A 174 -9.97 23.22 12.34
N GLU A 175 -8.80 23.47 12.92
CA GLU A 175 -8.53 24.65 13.73
C GLU A 175 -8.64 25.94 12.90
N ALA A 176 -8.09 25.97 11.69
CA ALA A 176 -8.21 27.10 10.79
C ALA A 176 -9.67 27.37 10.39
N ARG A 177 -10.45 26.32 10.12
CA ARG A 177 -11.90 26.43 9.85
C ARG A 177 -12.65 26.96 11.07
N LYS A 178 -12.32 26.49 12.28
CA LYS A 178 -12.90 26.98 13.54
C LYS A 178 -12.61 28.47 13.72
N LYS A 179 -11.36 28.90 13.56
CA LYS A 179 -10.94 30.31 13.65
C LYS A 179 -11.69 31.20 12.65
N ARG A 180 -11.78 30.79 11.38
CA ARG A 180 -12.53 31.54 10.34
C ARG A 180 -14.01 31.68 10.66
N ARG A 181 -14.65 30.64 11.21
CA ARG A 181 -16.06 30.71 11.65
C ARG A 181 -16.23 31.68 12.81
N GLN A 182 -15.37 31.59 13.83
CA GLN A 182 -15.39 32.49 14.99
C GLN A 182 -15.25 33.96 14.54
N GLU A 183 -14.29 34.24 13.67
CA GLU A 183 -14.06 35.58 13.10
C GLU A 183 -15.29 36.08 12.31
N SER A 184 -15.87 35.24 11.44
CA SER A 184 -17.04 35.60 10.64
C SER A 184 -18.27 35.94 11.51
N GLU A 185 -18.57 35.11 12.51
CA GLU A 185 -19.68 35.35 13.43
C GLU A 185 -19.46 36.61 14.27
N PHE A 186 -18.22 36.84 14.71
CA PHE A 186 -17.85 38.06 15.44
C PHE A 186 -17.99 39.31 14.57
N ARG A 187 -17.55 39.27 13.31
CA ARG A 187 -17.74 40.37 12.35
C ARG A 187 -19.21 40.63 12.05
N HIS A 188 -20.02 39.58 11.95
CA HIS A 188 -21.47 39.72 11.81
C HIS A 188 -22.08 40.47 13.00
N LEU A 189 -21.65 40.11 14.23
CA LEU A 189 -22.09 40.79 15.45
C LEU A 189 -21.70 42.28 15.47
N LEU A 190 -20.49 42.64 15.05
CA LEU A 190 -20.04 44.03 14.95
C LEU A 190 -20.87 44.84 13.93
N ARG A 191 -21.18 44.23 12.78
CA ARG A 191 -22.00 44.86 11.73
C ARG A 191 -23.43 45.13 12.20
N ALA A 192 -23.97 44.33 13.11
CA ALA A 192 -25.32 44.47 13.64
C ALA A 192 -25.47 45.56 14.72
N GLN A 193 -24.38 46.19 15.17
CA GLN A 193 -24.43 47.17 16.26
C GLN A 193 -25.07 48.50 15.86
N GLN A 194 -25.73 49.14 16.83
CA GLN A 194 -26.22 50.52 16.74
C GLN A 194 -25.67 51.40 17.88
N PRO A 195 -25.12 52.59 17.58
CA PRO A 195 -24.74 53.08 16.24
C PRO A 195 -23.74 52.15 15.53
N VAL A 196 -23.70 52.24 14.20
CA VAL A 196 -22.87 51.39 13.34
C VAL A 196 -21.41 51.59 13.70
N VAL A 197 -20.65 50.49 13.80
CA VAL A 197 -19.20 50.53 14.02
C VAL A 197 -18.52 51.09 12.77
N ASP A 198 -17.80 52.20 12.93
CA ASP A 198 -17.02 52.87 11.89
C ASP A 198 -15.51 52.84 12.17
N ALA A 199 -14.70 53.44 11.29
CA ALA A 199 -13.24 53.45 11.41
C ALA A 199 -12.70 54.20 12.65
N ASN A 200 -13.51 55.08 13.26
CA ASN A 200 -13.12 55.87 14.43
C ASN A 200 -13.72 55.30 15.73
N THR A 201 -14.49 54.22 15.64
CA THR A 201 -15.14 53.61 16.81
C THR A 201 -14.10 52.95 17.71
N GLU A 202 -14.13 53.29 18.99
CA GLU A 202 -13.26 52.72 20.02
C GLU A 202 -13.80 51.38 20.52
N TRP A 203 -12.90 50.43 20.83
CA TRP A 203 -13.27 49.10 21.34
C TRP A 203 -14.14 49.19 22.60
N SER A 204 -13.80 50.10 23.53
CA SER A 204 -14.52 50.30 24.79
C SER A 204 -15.99 50.69 24.61
N ALA A 205 -16.35 51.36 23.51
CA ALA A 205 -17.72 51.79 23.21
C ALA A 205 -18.63 50.65 22.73
N VAL A 206 -18.04 49.61 22.14
CA VAL A 206 -18.77 48.46 21.58
C VAL A 206 -18.74 47.27 22.52
N ARG A 207 -17.61 47.03 23.20
CA ARG A 207 -17.36 45.87 24.07
C ARG A 207 -18.53 45.58 25.02
N GLY A 208 -18.97 46.58 25.79
CA GLY A 208 -20.04 46.39 26.78
C GLY A 208 -21.40 46.03 26.18
N LYS A 209 -21.62 46.28 24.89
CA LYS A 209 -22.87 45.93 24.19
C LYS A 209 -22.87 44.49 23.68
N ILE A 210 -21.68 43.95 23.37
CA ILE A 210 -21.53 42.63 22.75
C ILE A 210 -21.03 41.55 23.71
N GLU A 211 -20.67 41.89 24.94
CA GLU A 211 -19.99 40.98 25.87
C GLU A 211 -20.80 39.73 26.25
N LYS A 212 -22.14 39.79 26.18
CA LYS A 212 -23.05 38.68 26.50
C LYS A 212 -23.37 37.80 25.31
N GLU A 213 -22.96 38.20 24.12
CA GLU A 213 -23.30 37.54 22.88
C GLU A 213 -22.46 36.28 22.67
N LYS A 214 -23.08 35.24 22.08
CA LYS A 214 -22.42 33.95 21.90
C LYS A 214 -21.12 34.06 21.08
N ALA A 215 -21.13 34.88 20.02
CA ALA A 215 -19.95 35.08 19.17
C ALA A 215 -18.80 35.78 19.91
N PHE A 216 -19.09 36.60 20.93
CA PHE A 216 -18.09 37.22 21.80
C PHE A 216 -17.54 36.20 22.81
N LEU A 217 -18.42 35.46 23.47
CA LEU A 217 -18.06 34.50 24.53
C LEU A 217 -17.23 33.31 24.01
N VAL A 218 -17.47 32.87 22.77
CA VAL A 218 -16.74 31.75 22.13
C VAL A 218 -15.27 32.08 21.85
N ILE A 219 -14.90 33.36 21.78
CA ILE A 219 -13.52 33.80 21.62
C ILE A 219 -12.99 34.10 23.02
N GLU A 220 -12.15 33.24 23.59
CA GLU A 220 -11.72 33.37 25.00
C GLU A 220 -10.71 34.50 25.22
N SER A 221 -9.79 34.73 24.27
CA SER A 221 -8.75 35.76 24.36
C SER A 221 -9.30 37.15 24.03
N GLU A 222 -9.13 38.10 24.96
CA GLU A 222 -9.48 39.51 24.75
C GLU A 222 -8.62 40.14 23.65
N GLU A 223 -7.33 39.76 23.58
CA GLU A 223 -6.42 40.22 22.53
C GLU A 223 -6.92 39.79 21.14
N LEU A 224 -7.46 38.57 21.02
CA LEU A 224 -8.02 38.08 19.76
C LEU A 224 -9.31 38.81 19.38
N ARG A 225 -10.16 39.15 20.37
CA ARG A 225 -11.37 39.97 20.13
C ARG A 225 -11.00 41.36 19.60
N ILE A 226 -10.03 42.02 20.25
CA ILE A 226 -9.52 43.33 19.83
C ILE A 226 -8.93 43.24 18.41
N LYS A 227 -8.13 42.20 18.13
CA LYS A 227 -7.57 41.96 16.80
C LYS A 227 -8.68 41.86 15.73
N TYR A 228 -9.72 41.05 15.96
CA TYR A 228 -10.83 40.92 15.01
C TYR A 228 -11.62 42.22 14.83
N PHE A 229 -11.77 43.02 15.89
CA PHE A 229 -12.40 44.33 15.82
C PHE A 229 -11.59 45.32 14.96
N GLU A 230 -10.27 45.42 15.18
CA GLU A 230 -9.41 46.30 14.39
C GLU A 230 -9.31 45.86 12.93
N GLU A 231 -9.25 44.55 12.66
CA GLU A 231 -9.30 44.01 11.30
C GLU A 231 -10.65 44.32 10.61
N TYR A 232 -11.75 44.27 11.36
CA TYR A 232 -13.07 44.67 10.85
C TYR A 232 -13.08 46.15 10.48
N LYS A 233 -12.60 47.05 11.35
CA LYS A 233 -12.49 48.49 11.07
C LYS A 233 -11.61 48.76 9.84
N ARG A 234 -10.48 48.07 9.72
CA ARG A 234 -9.60 48.16 8.53
C ARG A 234 -10.34 47.74 7.26
N SER A 235 -11.06 46.62 7.28
CA SER A 235 -11.82 46.14 6.13
C SER A 235 -12.90 47.13 5.67
N LEU A 236 -13.50 47.90 6.59
CA LEU A 236 -14.44 48.97 6.25
C LEU A 236 -13.73 50.12 5.52
N SER A 237 -12.55 50.52 5.99
CA SER A 237 -11.77 51.59 5.34
C SER A 237 -11.32 51.22 3.92
N GLU A 238 -10.87 49.97 3.73
CA GLU A 238 -10.45 49.44 2.43
C GLU A 238 -11.64 49.32 1.45
N ALA A 239 -12.79 48.84 1.93
CA ALA A 239 -14.01 48.77 1.13
C ALA A 239 -14.52 50.16 0.69
N CYS A 240 -14.40 51.18 1.54
CA CYS A 240 -14.71 52.57 1.18
C CYS A 240 -13.74 53.12 0.12
N THR A 241 -12.43 52.86 0.23
CA THR A 241 -11.46 53.34 -0.78
C THR A 241 -11.68 52.74 -2.17
N HIS A 242 -12.16 51.49 -2.27
CA HIS A 242 -12.48 50.86 -3.56
C HIS A 242 -13.78 51.38 -4.20
N HIS A 243 -14.72 51.90 -3.41
CA HIS A 243 -15.94 52.50 -3.93
C HIS A 243 -15.72 53.93 -4.48
N HIS A 244 -14.68 54.64 -4.01
CA HIS A 244 -14.37 56.00 -4.46
C HIS A 244 -13.45 56.07 -5.69
N SER A 245 -12.91 54.94 -6.17
CA SER A 245 -12.06 54.88 -7.38
C SER A 245 -12.84 54.56 -8.67
N VAL A 246 -14.17 54.43 -8.62
CA VAL A 246 -15.04 54.10 -9.77
C VAL A 246 -16.10 55.20 -9.98
N SER A 247 -15.73 56.46 -9.83
CA SER A 247 -16.54 57.61 -10.22
C SER A 247 -15.74 58.59 -11.06
#